data_AF-A0A9D9PBF8-F1
#
_entry.id   AF-A0A9D9PBF8-F1
#
_cell.length_a   1.000
_cell.length_b   1.000
_cell.length_c   1.000
_cell.angle_alpha   90.00
_cell.angle_beta   90.00
_cell.angle_gamma   90.00
#
_symmetry.space_group_name_H-M   'P 1'
#
loop_
_entity.id
_entity.type
_entity.pdbx_description
1 polymer ?
#
loop_
_entity_poly.entity_id
_entity_poly.type
_entity_poly.pdbx_seq_one_letter_code
_entity_poly.pdbx_strand_id
1 'polypeptide(L)' 'MPPKIRDLKKLLAKAGFVKISAKGSHTKWKHPSLSVVLIISGNDGKDAKRYQEKQVTEALELLNKKQKEE' A
#
# COMPACT_ATOMS: atom_id res chain seq x y z
N MET A 1 -7.35 16.84 -6.38
CA MET A 1 -5.95 16.91 -5.95
C MET A 1 -5.45 15.48 -5.81
N PRO A 2 -4.25 15.12 -6.30
CA PRO A 2 -3.73 13.75 -6.14
C PRO A 2 -3.63 13.39 -4.65
N PRO A 3 -3.91 12.14 -4.27
CA PRO A 3 -3.76 11.72 -2.89
C PRO A 3 -2.30 11.85 -2.44
N LYS A 4 -2.08 12.14 -1.16
CA LYS A 4 -0.72 12.19 -0.62
C LYS A 4 -0.21 10.77 -0.37
N ILE A 5 1.12 10.60 -0.36
CA ILE A 5 1.76 9.33 0.01
C ILE A 5 1.31 8.83 1.39
N ARG A 6 1.07 9.75 2.34
CA ARG A 6 0.52 9.38 3.66
C ARG A 6 -0.86 8.74 3.58
N ASP A 7 -1.68 9.14 2.62
CA ASP A 7 -3.05 8.64 2.49
C ASP A 7 -3.03 7.21 1.95
N LEU A 8 -2.14 6.94 0.98
CA LEU A 8 -1.89 5.58 0.50
C LEU A 8 -1.40 4.65 1.63
N LYS A 9 -0.45 5.11 2.46
CA LYS A 9 0.03 4.33 3.61
C LYS A 9 -1.07 4.08 4.64
N LYS A 10 -1.92 5.08 4.91
CA LYS A 10 -3.08 4.94 5.81
C LYS A 10 -4.09 3.93 5.27
N LEU A 11 -4.37 3.94 3.97
CA LEU A 11 -5.26 2.97 3.33
C LEU A 11 -4.73 1.54 3.48
N LEU A 12 -3.44 1.33 3.21
CA LEU A 12 -2.79 0.03 3.40
C LEU A 12 -2.87 -0.42 4.87
N ALA A 13 -2.55 0.46 5.83
CA ALA A 13 -2.62 0.13 7.24
C ALA A 13 -4.05 -0.22 7.69
N LYS A 14 -5.07 0.53 7.23
CA LYS A 14 -6.48 0.25 7.52
C LYS A 14 -6.94 -1.09 6.96
N ALA A 15 -6.39 -1.50 5.81
CA ALA A 15 -6.64 -2.79 5.20
C ALA A 15 -5.81 -3.94 5.81
N GLY A 16 -5.09 -3.71 6.92
CA GLY A 16 -4.33 -4.75 7.62
C GLY A 16 -2.94 -5.02 7.04
N PHE A 17 -2.46 -4.22 6.08
CA PHE A 17 -1.06 -4.33 5.64
C PHE A 17 -0.12 -3.81 6.72
N VAL A 18 0.95 -4.56 6.95
CA VAL A 18 1.99 -4.27 7.93
C VAL A 18 3.22 -3.72 7.23
N LYS A 19 3.76 -2.62 7.75
CA LYS A 19 5.03 -2.05 7.31
C LYS A 19 6.18 -2.91 7.85
N ILE A 20 6.92 -3.59 6.96
CA ILE A 20 8.01 -4.50 7.35
C ILE A 20 9.34 -3.75 7.50
N SER A 21 9.61 -2.78 6.63
CA SER A 21 10.85 -2.00 6.68
C SER A 21 10.70 -0.65 6.00
N ALA A 22 11.59 0.28 6.37
CA ALA A 22 11.73 1.56 5.70
C ALA A 22 13.21 1.90 5.54
N LYS A 23 13.57 2.42 4.36
CA LYS A 23 14.91 2.96 4.09
C LYS A 23 14.76 4.23 3.26
N GLY A 24 15.21 5.36 3.83
CA GLY A 24 14.99 6.68 3.24
C GLY A 24 13.51 6.94 2.98
N SER A 25 13.17 7.37 1.77
CA SER A 25 11.79 7.63 1.36
C SER A 25 11.01 6.38 0.94
N HIS A 26 11.55 5.17 1.06
CA HIS A 26 10.87 3.94 0.64
C HIS A 26 10.35 3.16 1.85
N THR A 27 9.11 2.69 1.77
CA THR A 27 8.49 1.81 2.78
C THR A 27 7.99 0.53 2.13
N LYS A 28 8.32 -0.63 2.73
CA LYS A 28 7.82 -1.94 2.31
C LYS A 28 6.64 -2.36 3.17
N TRP A 29 5.58 -2.84 2.53
CA TRP A 29 4.32 -3.25 3.14
C TRP A 29 3.94 -4.67 2.71
N LYS A 30 3.39 -5.47 3.62
CA LYS A 30 2.91 -6.82 3.34
C LYS A 30 1.64 -7.09 4.13
N HIS A 31 0.72 -7.84 3.55
CA HIS A 31 -0.45 -8.34 4.26
C HIS A 31 -0.22 -9.80 4.70
N PRO A 32 -0.61 -10.23 5.92
CA PRO A 32 -0.44 -11.62 6.36
C PRO A 32 -1.09 -12.64 5.41
N SER A 33 -2.28 -12.33 4.91
CA SER A 33 -3.01 -13.18 3.96
C SER A 33 -2.49 -13.11 2.53
N LEU A 34 -1.57 -12.21 2.17
CA LEU A 34 -1.06 -12.09 0.79
C LEU A 34 0.45 -12.35 0.72
N SER A 35 0.87 -13.08 -0.32
CA SER A 35 2.30 -13.33 -0.58
C SER A 35 3.01 -12.14 -1.25
N VAL A 36 2.26 -11.11 -1.67
CA VAL A 36 2.81 -9.93 -2.36
C VAL A 36 3.39 -8.90 -1.38
N VAL A 37 4.45 -8.21 -1.81
CA VAL A 37 5.07 -7.11 -1.08
C VAL A 37 4.93 -5.83 -1.89
N LEU A 38 4.38 -4.78 -1.26
CA LEU A 38 4.22 -3.46 -1.85
C LEU A 38 5.37 -2.56 -1.43
N ILE A 39 5.87 -1.76 -2.37
CA ILE A 39 6.90 -0.76 -2.11
C ILE A 39 6.35 0.61 -2.45
N ILE A 40 6.12 1.43 -1.42
CA ILE A 40 5.68 2.82 -1.59
C ILE A 40 6.90 3.73 -1.44
N SER A 41 7.24 4.45 -2.50
CA SER A 41 8.30 5.46 -2.53
C SER A 41 7.76 6.86 -2.23
N GLY A 42 8.59 7.71 -1.65
CA GLY A 42 8.26 9.10 -1.37
C GLY A 42 7.96 9.39 0.11
N ASN A 43 8.15 10.67 0.44
CA ASN A 43 7.85 11.21 1.75
C ASN A 43 6.35 11.48 1.87
N ASP A 44 5.84 11.44 3.10
CA ASP A 44 4.42 11.52 3.44
C ASP A 44 3.72 12.81 2.97
N GLY A 45 4.46 13.89 2.75
CA GLY A 45 3.92 15.16 2.23
C GLY A 45 3.86 15.28 0.70
N LYS A 46 4.50 14.35 -0.04
CA LYS A 46 4.47 14.36 -1.50
C LYS A 46 3.17 13.78 -2.04
N ASP A 47 2.78 14.26 -3.21
CA ASP A 47 1.69 13.67 -3.98
C ASP A 47 2.09 12.27 -4.47
N ALA A 48 1.14 11.36 -4.42
CA ALA A 48 1.32 10.02 -4.96
C ALA A 48 1.42 10.09 -6.48
N LYS A 49 2.27 9.24 -7.03
CA LYS A 49 2.31 9.01 -8.48
C LYS A 49 1.20 8.03 -8.85
N ARG A 50 0.64 8.18 -10.05
CA ARG A 50 -0.44 7.34 -10.57
C ARG A 50 -0.17 5.83 -10.48
N TYR A 51 1.09 5.40 -10.65
CA TYR A 51 1.44 3.99 -10.50
C TYR A 51 1.33 3.50 -9.05
N GLN A 52 1.59 4.36 -8.06
CA GLN A 52 1.52 4.01 -6.64
C GLN A 52 0.06 3.84 -6.22
N GLU A 53 -0.80 4.74 -6.69
CA GLU A 53 -2.24 4.60 -6.52
C GLU A 53 -2.73 3.29 -7.12
N LYS A 54 -2.36 3.01 -8.37
CA LYS A 54 -2.72 1.75 -9.04
C LYS A 54 -2.23 0.51 -8.27
N GLN A 55 -0.98 0.50 -7.81
CA GLN A 55 -0.44 -0.60 -7.00
C GLN A 55 -1.21 -0.83 -5.70
N VAL A 56 -1.61 0.25 -5.02
CA VAL A 56 -2.40 0.15 -3.78
C VAL A 56 -3.79 -0.40 -4.10
N THR A 57 -4.46 0.12 -5.13
CA THR A 57 -5.78 -0.37 -5.53
C THR A 57 -5.76 -1.85 -5.90
N GLU A 58 -4.81 -2.28 -6.75
CA GLU A 58 -4.66 -3.69 -7.14
C GLU A 58 -4.43 -4.61 -5.94
N ALA A 59 -3.61 -4.18 -4.97
CA ALA A 59 -3.38 -4.97 -3.77
C ALA A 59 -4.62 -5.08 -2.87
N LEU A 60 -5.41 -4.02 -2.76
CA LEU A 60 -6.67 -4.03 -2.02
C LEU A 60 -7.72 -4.91 -2.72
N GLU A 61 -7.77 -4.87 -4.05
CA GLU A 61 -8.63 -5.77 -4.83
C GLU A 61 -8.24 -7.24 -4.66
N LEU A 62 -6.93 -7.55 -4.70
CA LEU A 62 -6.43 -8.90 -4.44
C LEU A 62 -6.79 -9.36 -3.02
N LEU A 63 -6.67 -8.49 -2.02
CA LEU A 63 -7.08 -8.80 -0.65
C LEU A 63 -8.58 -9.11 -0.58
N ASN A 64 -9.41 -8.27 -1.18
CA ASN A 64 -10.86 -8.45 -1.20
C ASN A 64 -11.28 -9.73 -1.92
N LYS A 65 -10.60 -10.12 -3.02
CA LYS A 65 -10.87 -11.39 -3.70
C LYS A 65 -10.53 -12.56 -2.79
N LYS A 66 -9.36 -12.52 -2.16
CA LYS A 66 -8.94 -13.60 -1.25
C LYS A 66 -9.88 -13.76 -0.05
N GLN A 67 -10.37 -12.65 0.52
CA GLN A 67 -11.34 -12.68 1.62
C GLN A 67 -12.73 -13.20 1.23
N LYS A 68 -13.05 -13.29 -0.08
CA LYS A 68 -14.32 -13.85 -0.58
C LYS A 68 -14.21 -15.32 -0.96
N GLU A 69 -12.99 -15.83 -1.14
CA GLU A 69 -12.70 -17.22 -1.48
C GLU A 69 -12.50 -18.09 -0.22
N GLU A 70 -12.30 -17.45 0.94
CA GLU A 70 -12.28 -18.06 2.29
C GLU A 70 -13.67 -17.96 2.95
#